data_AF-A0A3P7NJC2-F1
#
_entry.id   AF-A0A3P7NJC2-F1
#
_cell.length_a   1.000
_cell.length_b   1.000
_cell.length_c   1.000
_cell.angle_alpha   90.00
_cell.angle_beta   90.00
_cell.angle_gamma   90.00
#
_symmetry.space_group_name_H-M   'P 1'
#
loop_
_entity.id
_entity.type
_entity.pdbx_description
1 polymer ?
#
loop_
_entity_poly.entity_id
_entity_poly.type
_entity_poly.pdbx_seq_one_letter_code
_entity_poly.pdbx_strand_id
1 'polypeptide(L)'
;MDHKTLTFALRSHSDKYNRREIDNLDYISQFTTDIRHVVGTENDVADLLSRPSLSALQLSQGIDLSAMAAEQSQVGCPGDESVSGLQHADVPLTTGTDTILCDVSTPFYRPFVPPLMRRAVFNTLNGLFHPGIRASQKLLAERFVWPGMKKDVKAWARPCPSWQRTKVHRHNKSSLGTFPSPDARFSHVHLDVLGHLPPSNGFTHLLTYVDRYTRWAEAIPLPNMEAETIVKAFVSRWIAVFGANSNLHCSRPSSTSSAAREFRRRPIIQLPKAWWNASNDNSKLPCVPHRAQPISLTTCP
;
A
#
# COMPACT_ATOMS: atom_id res chain seq x y z
N MET A 1 -20.68 1.22 6.45
CA MET A 1 -20.10 2.59 6.40
C MET A 1 -20.91 3.44 7.35
N ASP A 2 -20.28 4.21 8.24
CA ASP A 2 -21.02 5.09 9.14
C ASP A 2 -21.48 6.33 8.34
N HIS A 3 -22.81 6.53 8.26
CA HIS A 3 -23.42 7.67 7.58
C HIS A 3 -22.91 9.00 8.13
N LYS A 4 -22.52 9.05 9.42
CA LYS A 4 -22.00 10.26 10.08
C LYS A 4 -20.67 10.70 9.49
N THR A 5 -19.77 9.77 9.22
CA THR A 5 -18.46 10.06 8.63
C THR A 5 -18.62 10.63 7.22
N LEU A 6 -19.57 10.10 6.45
CA LEU A 6 -19.79 10.49 5.07
C LEU A 6 -20.56 11.82 4.96
N THR A 7 -21.59 12.04 5.81
CA THR A 7 -22.26 13.34 5.91
C THR A 7 -21.34 14.43 6.44
N PHE A 8 -20.45 14.11 7.38
CA PHE A 8 -19.42 15.05 7.82
C PHE A 8 -18.49 15.41 6.67
N ALA A 9 -17.96 14.41 5.94
CA ALA A 9 -17.04 14.62 4.83
C ALA A 9 -17.63 15.49 3.70
N LEU A 10 -18.91 15.26 3.34
CA LEU A 10 -19.61 16.05 2.32
C LEU A 10 -19.95 17.48 2.76
N ARG A 11 -20.06 17.74 4.07
CA ARG A 11 -20.38 19.08 4.61
C ARG A 11 -19.15 19.87 5.03
N SER A 12 -18.02 19.21 5.25
CA SER A 12 -16.76 19.84 5.60
C SER A 12 -16.09 20.49 4.40
N HIS A 13 -15.41 21.62 4.62
CA HIS A 13 -14.66 22.33 3.58
C HIS A 13 -13.55 21.45 2.97
N SER A 14 -13.42 21.49 1.64
CA SER A 14 -12.51 20.65 0.83
C SER A 14 -11.03 20.77 1.21
N ASP A 15 -10.64 21.87 1.86
CA ASP A 15 -9.25 22.19 2.19
C ASP A 15 -8.58 21.21 3.18
N LYS A 16 -9.38 20.34 3.81
CA LYS A 16 -8.90 19.31 4.74
C LYS A 16 -8.57 17.97 4.07
N TYR A 17 -8.91 17.80 2.80
CA TYR A 17 -8.81 16.53 2.09
C TYR A 17 -7.79 16.58 0.94
N ASN A 18 -7.16 15.45 0.65
CA ASN A 18 -6.27 15.33 -0.51
C ASN A 18 -7.09 15.30 -1.81
N ARG A 19 -6.47 15.64 -2.95
CA ARG A 19 -7.11 15.69 -4.28
C ARG A 19 -7.93 14.43 -4.60
N ARG A 20 -7.37 13.25 -4.34
CA ARG A 20 -8.04 11.96 -4.57
C ARG A 20 -9.30 11.78 -3.71
N GLU A 21 -9.29 12.30 -2.48
CA GLU A 21 -10.44 12.22 -1.58
C GLU A 21 -11.53 13.19 -2.02
N ILE A 22 -11.14 14.39 -2.49
CA ILE A 22 -12.05 15.37 -3.09
C ILE A 22 -12.72 14.78 -4.34
N ASP A 23 -11.96 14.20 -5.26
CA ASP A 23 -12.50 13.62 -6.50
C ASP A 23 -13.49 12.48 -6.20
N ASN A 24 -13.19 11.65 -5.19
CA ASN A 24 -14.10 10.60 -4.74
C ASN A 24 -15.39 11.15 -4.09
N LEU A 25 -15.28 12.19 -3.26
CA LEU A 25 -16.44 12.83 -2.63
C LEU A 25 -17.31 13.54 -3.68
N ASP A 26 -16.69 14.20 -4.66
CA ASP A 26 -17.38 14.84 -5.78
C ASP A 26 -18.15 13.80 -6.60
N TYR A 27 -17.50 12.69 -6.96
CA TYR A 27 -18.15 11.57 -7.64
C TYR A 27 -19.35 11.03 -6.85
N ILE A 28 -19.22 10.79 -5.54
CA ILE A 28 -20.33 10.30 -4.70
C ILE A 28 -21.48 11.33 -4.66
N SER A 29 -21.16 12.62 -4.59
CA SER A 29 -22.15 13.69 -4.53
C SER A 29 -23.01 13.80 -5.80
N GLN A 30 -22.50 13.35 -6.95
CA GLN A 30 -23.24 13.34 -8.22
C GLN A 30 -24.43 12.37 -8.19
N PHE A 31 -24.35 11.28 -7.41
CA PHE A 31 -25.40 10.26 -7.34
C PHE A 31 -26.35 10.44 -6.16
N THR A 32 -25.91 11.12 -5.08
CA THR A 32 -26.68 11.22 -3.84
C THR A 32 -26.64 12.62 -3.24
N THR A 33 -27.79 13.29 -3.17
CA THR A 33 -27.94 14.62 -2.55
C THR A 33 -28.61 14.56 -1.17
N ASP A 34 -29.27 13.46 -0.84
CA ASP A 34 -29.99 13.25 0.42
C ASP A 34 -29.53 11.95 1.09
N ILE A 35 -28.82 12.07 2.22
CA ILE A 35 -28.36 10.94 3.02
C ILE A 35 -29.17 10.93 4.31
N ARG A 36 -30.13 10.02 4.39
CA ARG A 36 -30.93 9.79 5.59
C ARG A 36 -30.41 8.56 6.34
N HIS A 37 -30.29 8.70 7.66
CA HIS A 37 -30.05 7.56 8.52
C HIS A 37 -31.33 6.76 8.66
N VAL A 38 -31.29 5.50 8.27
CA VAL A 38 -32.34 4.52 8.59
C VAL A 38 -31.83 3.71 9.77
N VAL A 39 -32.59 3.71 10.87
CA VAL A 39 -32.25 2.92 12.05
C VAL A 39 -32.28 1.44 11.65
N GLY A 40 -31.35 0.63 12.17
CA GLY A 40 -31.22 -0.77 11.76
C GLY A 40 -32.50 -1.60 11.88
N THR A 41 -33.37 -1.28 12.84
CA THR A 41 -34.69 -1.93 13.02
C THR A 41 -35.72 -1.58 11.94
N GLU A 42 -35.53 -0.51 11.19
CA GLU A 42 -36.38 -0.08 10.07
C GLU A 42 -35.76 -0.42 8.71
N ASN A 43 -34.52 -0.91 8.70
CA ASN A 43 -33.80 -1.27 7.49
C ASN A 43 -33.94 -2.77 7.21
N ASP A 44 -35.18 -3.25 7.14
CA ASP A 44 -35.50 -4.68 7.07
C ASP A 44 -34.74 -5.40 5.94
N VAL A 45 -34.58 -4.77 4.78
CA VAL A 45 -33.88 -5.39 3.64
C VAL A 45 -32.38 -5.56 3.93
N ALA A 46 -31.70 -4.52 4.44
CA ALA A 46 -30.29 -4.66 4.80
C ALA A 46 -30.10 -5.55 6.04
N ASP A 47 -31.04 -5.51 6.98
CA ASP A 47 -31.05 -6.34 8.19
C ASP A 47 -31.20 -7.83 7.81
N LEU A 48 -32.16 -8.17 6.93
CA LEU A 48 -32.36 -9.51 6.37
C LEU A 48 -31.13 -10.00 5.60
N LEU A 49 -30.45 -9.14 4.84
CA LEU A 49 -29.22 -9.51 4.12
C LEU A 49 -27.99 -9.61 5.03
N SER A 50 -28.00 -8.92 6.17
CA SER A 50 -26.95 -9.00 7.17
C SER A 50 -27.09 -10.20 8.13
N ARG A 51 -28.31 -10.76 8.24
CA ARG A 51 -28.67 -11.84 9.14
C ARG A 51 -28.92 -13.13 8.37
N PRO A 52 -27.94 -14.05 8.31
CA PRO A 52 -28.17 -15.33 7.65
C PRO A 52 -29.15 -16.17 8.48
N SER A 53 -30.30 -16.52 7.90
CA SER A 53 -31.16 -17.60 8.41
C SER A 53 -30.51 -18.96 8.14
N LEU A 54 -30.89 -20.01 8.87
CA LEU A 54 -30.39 -21.39 8.63
C LEU A 54 -30.59 -21.82 7.17
N SER A 55 -31.75 -21.49 6.60
CA SER A 55 -32.06 -21.73 5.18
C SER A 55 -31.12 -20.95 4.24
N ALA A 56 -30.76 -19.71 4.59
CA ALA A 56 -29.78 -18.93 3.84
C ALA A 56 -28.36 -19.51 3.95
N LEU A 57 -27.96 -20.11 5.08
CA LEU A 57 -26.67 -20.80 5.20
C LEU A 57 -26.58 -22.00 4.25
N GLN A 58 -27.64 -22.78 4.13
CA GLN A 58 -27.70 -23.95 3.24
C GLN A 58 -27.73 -23.55 1.75
N LEU A 59 -28.51 -22.53 1.38
CA LEU A 59 -28.67 -22.09 -0.01
C LEU A 59 -27.50 -21.25 -0.55
N SER A 60 -26.79 -20.49 0.29
CA SER A 60 -25.81 -19.50 -0.19
C SER A 60 -24.34 -19.89 -0.03
N GLN A 61 -24.01 -20.85 0.84
CA GLN A 61 -22.60 -21.12 1.22
C GLN A 61 -22.12 -22.54 0.92
N GLY A 62 -22.96 -23.40 0.32
CA GLY A 62 -22.59 -24.77 -0.04
C GLY A 62 -22.26 -25.66 1.17
N ILE A 63 -22.81 -25.34 2.33
CA ILE A 63 -22.64 -26.13 3.56
C ILE A 63 -23.85 -27.06 3.67
N ASP A 64 -23.59 -28.36 3.59
CA ASP A 64 -24.63 -29.38 3.71
C ASP A 64 -25.01 -29.61 5.18
N LEU A 65 -26.15 -29.04 5.60
CA LEU A 65 -26.64 -29.14 6.97
C LEU A 65 -27.17 -30.54 7.31
N SER A 66 -27.65 -31.32 6.33
CA SER A 66 -28.10 -32.70 6.59
C SER A 66 -26.90 -33.62 6.85
N ALA A 67 -25.82 -33.48 6.07
CA ALA A 67 -24.56 -34.16 6.36
C ALA A 67 -24.00 -33.78 7.75
N MET A 68 -24.16 -32.51 8.15
CA MET A 68 -23.77 -32.06 9.49
C MET A 68 -24.62 -32.69 10.60
N ALA A 69 -25.94 -32.80 10.40
CA ALA A 69 -26.84 -33.45 11.35
C ALA A 69 -26.57 -34.97 11.47
N ALA A 70 -26.27 -35.64 10.36
CA ALA A 70 -25.89 -37.05 10.35
C ALA A 70 -24.58 -37.29 11.14
N GLU A 71 -23.58 -36.43 10.95
CA GLU A 71 -22.32 -36.48 11.68
C GLU A 71 -22.49 -36.18 13.17
N GLN A 72 -23.33 -35.19 13.54
CA GLN A 72 -23.69 -34.93 14.93
C GLN A 72 -24.32 -36.16 15.61
N SER A 73 -25.16 -36.89 14.89
CA SER A 73 -25.81 -38.11 15.39
C SER A 73 -24.82 -39.26 15.64
N GLN A 74 -23.71 -39.31 14.89
CA GLN A 74 -22.66 -40.33 15.07
C GLN A 74 -21.69 -40.00 16.21
N VAL A 75 -21.30 -38.73 16.33
CA VAL A 75 -20.28 -38.28 17.31
C VAL A 75 -20.86 -38.17 18.73
N GLY A 76 -22.19 -38.15 18.86
CA GLY A 76 -22.88 -37.94 20.13
C GLY A 76 -22.83 -36.48 20.57
N CYS A 77 -23.68 -36.11 21.53
CA CYS A 77 -23.69 -34.76 22.09
C CYS A 77 -22.29 -34.38 22.56
N PRO A 78 -21.80 -33.16 22.26
CA PRO A 78 -20.56 -32.67 22.81
C PRO A 78 -20.72 -32.69 24.33
N GLY A 79 -20.00 -33.61 24.99
CA GLY A 79 -19.96 -33.67 26.44
C GLY A 79 -19.60 -32.30 27.01
N ASP A 80 -20.06 -32.09 28.24
CA ASP A 80 -20.11 -30.90 29.10
C ASP A 80 -18.78 -30.14 29.33
N GLU A 81 -17.84 -30.20 28.40
CA GLU A 81 -16.54 -29.54 28.49
C GLU A 81 -16.62 -28.11 27.98
N SER A 82 -17.00 -27.24 28.92
CA SER A 82 -16.56 -25.84 29.01
C SER A 82 -16.94 -24.91 27.85
N VAL A 83 -18.22 -24.55 27.77
CA VAL A 83 -18.59 -23.16 27.43
C VAL A 83 -19.74 -22.73 28.34
N SER A 84 -19.40 -22.06 29.44
CA SER A 84 -20.38 -21.44 30.33
C SER A 84 -21.23 -20.44 29.53
N GLY A 85 -22.51 -20.75 29.28
CA GLY A 85 -23.48 -19.85 28.65
C GLY A 85 -24.08 -20.23 27.29
N LEU A 86 -23.72 -21.39 26.70
CA LEU A 86 -24.43 -21.88 25.50
C LEU A 86 -25.73 -22.59 25.87
N GLN A 87 -26.77 -22.42 25.07
CA GLN A 87 -28.06 -23.12 25.23
C GLN A 87 -28.27 -23.97 23.99
N HIS A 88 -28.22 -25.29 24.12
CA HIS A 88 -28.36 -26.18 22.97
C HIS A 88 -29.80 -26.65 22.82
N ALA A 89 -30.34 -26.59 21.61
CA ALA A 89 -31.62 -27.17 21.25
C ALA A 89 -31.57 -27.80 19.86
N ASP A 90 -32.34 -28.87 19.68
CA ASP A 90 -32.53 -29.50 18.39
C ASP A 90 -33.53 -28.69 17.57
N VAL A 91 -33.08 -28.21 16.40
CA VAL A 91 -33.89 -27.40 15.49
C VAL A 91 -34.20 -28.22 14.24
N PRO A 92 -35.47 -28.29 13.79
CA PRO A 92 -35.81 -29.02 12.57
C PRO A 92 -35.19 -28.35 11.34
N LEU A 93 -34.61 -29.15 10.45
CA LEU A 93 -34.10 -28.66 9.17
C LEU A 93 -35.26 -28.33 8.23
N THR A 94 -35.12 -27.27 7.42
CA THR A 94 -36.17 -26.83 6.48
C THR A 94 -36.42 -27.79 5.32
N THR A 95 -35.55 -28.79 5.13
CA THR A 95 -35.50 -29.63 3.92
C THR A 95 -35.73 -31.12 4.24
N GLY A 96 -36.17 -31.50 5.45
CA GLY A 96 -36.40 -32.89 5.84
C GLY A 96 -37.02 -33.06 7.24
N THR A 97 -37.08 -34.31 7.72
CA THR A 97 -37.50 -34.67 9.09
C THR A 97 -36.38 -34.58 10.13
N ASP A 98 -35.16 -34.34 9.68
CA ASP A 98 -33.97 -34.40 10.51
C ASP A 98 -33.80 -33.11 11.34
N THR A 99 -33.32 -33.27 12.56
CA THR A 99 -33.02 -32.16 13.46
C THR A 99 -31.51 -31.93 13.54
N ILE A 100 -31.10 -30.67 13.69
CA ILE A 100 -29.70 -30.28 13.86
C ILE A 100 -29.51 -29.59 15.21
N LEU A 101 -28.46 -29.98 15.93
CA LEU A 101 -28.11 -29.38 17.21
C LEU A 101 -27.61 -27.95 16.98
N CYS A 102 -28.32 -26.97 17.52
CA CYS A 102 -28.00 -25.56 17.42
C CYS A 102 -27.85 -24.92 18.80
N ASP A 103 -27.02 -23.89 18.88
CA ASP A 103 -27.04 -22.95 19.99
C ASP A 103 -28.13 -21.88 19.76
N VAL A 104 -28.98 -21.73 20.78
CA VAL A 104 -30.13 -20.82 20.85
C VAL A 104 -29.92 -19.67 21.85
N SER A 105 -28.72 -19.56 22.46
CA SER A 105 -28.38 -18.46 23.38
C SER A 105 -28.39 -17.08 22.69
N THR A 106 -28.31 -17.06 21.36
CA THR A 106 -28.37 -15.87 20.52
C THR A 106 -29.70 -15.79 19.76
N PRO A 107 -30.12 -14.60 19.30
CA PRO A 107 -31.32 -14.45 18.46
C PRO A 107 -31.26 -15.20 17.12
N PHE A 108 -30.11 -15.79 16.78
CA PHE A 108 -29.92 -16.65 15.61
C PHE A 108 -29.51 -18.05 16.06
N TYR A 109 -30.10 -19.05 15.40
CA TYR A 109 -29.73 -20.45 15.58
C TYR A 109 -28.38 -20.71 14.93
N ARG A 110 -27.39 -21.12 15.73
CA ARG A 110 -26.02 -21.40 15.27
C ARG A 110 -25.77 -22.90 15.34
N PRO A 111 -25.66 -23.61 14.20
CA PRO A 111 -25.38 -25.04 14.21
C PRO A 111 -24.04 -25.35 14.88
N PHE A 112 -24.05 -26.42 15.68
CA PHE A 112 -22.83 -26.95 16.27
C PHE A 112 -22.02 -27.70 15.21
N VAL A 113 -20.75 -27.36 15.02
CA VAL A 113 -19.95 -27.97 13.95
C VAL A 113 -19.09 -29.14 14.46
N PRO A 114 -19.32 -30.37 13.97
CA PRO A 114 -18.50 -31.53 14.32
C PRO A 114 -17.04 -31.38 13.87
N PRO A 115 -16.06 -31.98 14.57
CA PRO A 115 -14.63 -31.82 14.30
C PRO A 115 -14.22 -31.99 12.84
N LEU A 116 -14.77 -33.00 12.15
CA LEU A 116 -14.45 -33.31 10.75
C LEU A 116 -14.85 -32.20 9.77
N MET A 117 -15.92 -31.46 10.08
CA MET A 117 -16.48 -30.45 9.18
C MET A 117 -15.97 -29.04 9.45
N ARG A 118 -15.32 -28.78 10.60
CA ARG A 118 -14.88 -27.42 10.98
C ARG A 118 -13.97 -26.77 9.94
N ARG A 119 -13.07 -27.56 9.33
CA ARG A 119 -12.15 -27.07 8.30
C ARG A 119 -12.88 -26.75 6.99
N ALA A 120 -13.87 -27.56 6.62
CA ALA A 120 -14.69 -27.32 5.44
C ALA A 120 -15.51 -26.03 5.59
N VAL A 121 -16.20 -25.87 6.72
CA VAL A 121 -16.96 -24.64 7.07
C VAL A 121 -16.06 -23.41 7.08
N PHE A 122 -14.83 -23.53 7.60
CA PHE A 122 -13.87 -22.45 7.56
C PHE A 122 -13.49 -22.05 6.12
N ASN A 123 -13.22 -23.03 5.26
CA ASN A 123 -12.79 -22.79 3.88
C ASN A 123 -13.91 -22.20 3.02
N THR A 124 -15.16 -22.64 3.18
CA THR A 124 -16.30 -22.10 2.40
C THR A 124 -16.52 -20.62 2.69
N LEU A 125 -16.47 -20.23 3.96
CA LEU A 125 -16.68 -18.84 4.38
C LEU A 125 -15.48 -17.92 4.15
N ASN A 126 -14.26 -18.42 4.34
CA ASN A 126 -13.06 -17.59 4.26
C ASN A 126 -12.32 -17.67 2.92
N GLY A 127 -12.57 -18.70 2.11
CA GLY A 127 -11.93 -18.90 0.82
C GLY A 127 -12.29 -17.84 -0.23
N LEU A 128 -13.46 -17.20 -0.10
CA LEU A 128 -13.93 -16.22 -1.08
C LEU A 128 -13.35 -14.81 -0.89
N PHE A 129 -13.09 -14.39 0.35
CA PHE A 129 -12.80 -12.97 0.65
C PHE A 129 -11.56 -12.73 1.50
N HIS A 130 -10.92 -13.77 2.04
CA HIS A 130 -9.79 -13.67 2.97
C HIS A 130 -9.92 -12.49 3.98
N PRO A 131 -11.04 -12.38 4.72
CA PRO A 131 -11.21 -11.30 5.69
C PRO A 131 -10.16 -11.44 6.81
N GLY A 132 -9.67 -10.34 7.41
CA GLY A 132 -8.64 -10.45 8.46
C GLY A 132 -9.07 -11.37 9.62
N ILE A 133 -8.12 -11.99 10.34
CA ILE A 133 -8.39 -13.02 11.38
C ILE A 133 -9.55 -12.66 12.32
N ARG A 134 -9.61 -11.41 12.81
CA ARG A 134 -10.69 -10.96 13.70
C ARG A 134 -12.06 -10.91 12.99
N ALA A 135 -12.08 -10.47 11.74
CA ALA A 135 -13.29 -10.47 10.92
C ALA A 135 -13.74 -11.89 10.60
N SER A 136 -12.82 -12.81 10.26
CA SER A 136 -13.13 -14.25 10.10
C SER A 136 -13.74 -14.86 11.35
N GLN A 137 -13.17 -14.59 12.52
CA GLN A 137 -13.69 -15.08 13.80
C GLN A 137 -15.10 -14.56 14.06
N LYS A 138 -15.37 -13.28 13.75
CA LYS A 138 -16.70 -12.68 13.90
C LYS A 138 -17.71 -13.31 12.94
N LEU A 139 -17.38 -13.41 11.66
CA LEU A 139 -18.25 -14.00 10.63
C LEU A 139 -18.63 -15.44 10.93
N LEU A 140 -17.69 -16.24 11.42
CA LEU A 140 -17.95 -17.62 11.82
C LEU A 140 -18.81 -17.68 13.09
N ALA A 141 -18.50 -16.86 14.09
CA ALA A 141 -19.24 -16.84 15.35
C ALA A 141 -20.70 -16.37 15.23
N GLU A 142 -21.03 -15.62 14.18
CA GLU A 142 -22.39 -15.21 13.87
C GLU A 142 -23.24 -16.36 13.29
N ARG A 143 -22.60 -17.40 12.73
CA ARG A 143 -23.28 -18.43 11.93
C ARG A 143 -23.15 -19.84 12.48
N PHE A 144 -22.03 -20.14 13.14
CA PHE A 144 -21.65 -21.47 13.59
C PHE A 144 -21.02 -21.41 14.98
N VAL A 145 -21.04 -22.54 15.70
CA VAL A 145 -20.42 -22.64 17.01
C VAL A 145 -19.66 -23.96 17.14
N TRP A 146 -18.47 -23.90 17.75
CA TRP A 146 -17.75 -25.08 18.25
C TRP A 146 -16.71 -24.68 19.31
N PRO A 147 -16.33 -25.60 20.22
CA PRO A 147 -15.31 -25.34 21.24
C PRO A 147 -13.96 -25.04 20.60
N GLY A 148 -13.31 -23.97 21.04
CA GLY A 148 -11.99 -23.58 20.52
C GLY A 148 -11.99 -22.88 19.16
N MET A 149 -13.15 -22.50 18.60
CA MET A 149 -13.25 -21.84 17.29
C MET A 149 -12.25 -20.71 17.04
N LYS A 150 -12.07 -19.80 18.02
CA LYS A 150 -11.12 -18.69 17.87
C LYS A 150 -9.67 -19.18 17.69
N LYS A 151 -9.29 -20.26 18.37
CA LYS A 151 -7.96 -20.88 18.30
C LYS A 151 -7.76 -21.53 16.94
N ASP A 152 -8.74 -22.30 16.50
CA ASP A 152 -8.73 -23.00 15.20
C ASP A 152 -8.62 -22.02 14.03
N VAL A 153 -9.50 -21.01 13.99
CA VAL A 153 -9.50 -19.96 12.95
C VAL A 153 -8.15 -19.26 12.88
N LYS A 154 -7.55 -18.92 14.03
CA LYS A 154 -6.23 -18.29 14.07
C LYS A 154 -5.13 -19.23 13.54
N ALA A 155 -5.19 -20.51 13.90
CA ALA A 155 -4.23 -21.51 13.44
C ALA A 155 -4.31 -21.75 11.94
N TRP A 156 -5.52 -21.75 11.36
CA TRP A 156 -5.74 -21.96 9.94
C TRP A 156 -5.46 -20.72 9.10
N ALA A 157 -5.71 -19.53 9.66
CA ALA A 157 -5.47 -18.28 8.95
C ALA A 157 -3.99 -17.87 8.88
N ARG A 158 -3.19 -18.20 9.89
CA ARG A 158 -1.76 -17.84 9.95
C ARG A 158 -0.88 -18.37 8.80
N PRO A 159 -1.01 -19.63 8.35
CA PRO A 159 -0.20 -20.16 7.25
C PRO A 159 -0.72 -19.77 5.85
N CYS A 160 -1.88 -19.11 5.73
CA CYS A 160 -2.46 -18.80 4.42
C CYS A 160 -1.64 -17.75 3.65
N PRO A 161 -1.19 -18.02 2.41
CA PRO A 161 -0.41 -17.08 1.62
C PRO A 161 -1.15 -15.76 1.34
N SER A 162 -2.45 -15.81 1.08
CA SER A 162 -3.28 -14.63 0.80
C SER A 162 -3.31 -13.66 1.99
N TRP A 163 -3.39 -14.19 3.23
CA TRP A 163 -3.37 -13.37 4.45
C TRP A 163 -1.99 -12.82 4.79
N GLN A 164 -0.93 -13.56 4.49
CA GLN A 164 0.44 -13.08 4.68
C GLN A 164 0.77 -11.91 3.75
N ARG A 165 0.27 -11.95 2.51
CA ARG A 165 0.50 -10.91 1.49
C ARG A 165 -0.31 -9.64 1.73
N THR A 166 -1.55 -9.77 2.20
CA THR A 166 -2.44 -8.61 2.40
C THR A 166 -2.12 -7.81 3.66
N LYS A 167 -1.46 -8.43 4.65
CA LYS A 167 -1.17 -7.75 5.92
C LYS A 167 0.32 -7.45 6.05
N VAL A 168 0.69 -6.18 5.87
CA VAL A 168 2.02 -5.66 6.20
C VAL A 168 2.22 -5.80 7.71
N HIS A 169 2.97 -6.82 8.13
CA HIS A 169 3.25 -7.07 9.55
C HIS A 169 4.41 -6.24 10.09
N ARG A 170 5.33 -5.81 9.22
CA ARG A 170 6.54 -5.09 9.60
C ARG A 170 6.91 -4.12 8.48
N HIS A 171 6.81 -2.82 8.76
CA HIS A 171 7.49 -1.83 7.93
C HIS A 171 8.99 -2.04 8.13
N ASN A 172 9.71 -2.34 7.05
CA ASN A 172 11.17 -2.35 7.09
C ASN A 172 11.62 -0.89 7.30
N LYS A 173 11.92 -0.52 8.55
CA LYS A 173 12.55 0.76 8.84
C LYS A 173 14.05 0.55 8.65
N SER A 174 14.56 0.91 7.47
CA SER A 174 16.00 1.06 7.30
C SER A 174 16.48 2.17 8.24
N SER A 175 17.67 1.99 8.83
CA SER A 175 18.32 3.07 9.56
C SER A 175 18.55 4.24 8.60
N LEU A 176 18.29 5.45 9.07
CA LEU A 176 18.60 6.66 8.29
C LEU A 176 20.12 6.72 8.08
N GLY A 177 20.55 6.73 6.82
CA GLY A 177 21.95 6.95 6.49
C GLY A 177 22.38 8.35 6.95
N THR A 178 23.49 8.44 7.70
CA THR A 178 24.05 9.73 8.11
C THR A 178 25.08 10.16 7.06
N PHE A 179 24.83 11.28 6.38
CA PHE A 179 25.80 11.86 5.46
C PHE A 179 26.71 12.84 6.21
N PRO A 180 28.05 12.77 6.07
CA PRO A 180 28.98 13.66 6.76
C PRO A 180 28.71 15.11 6.38
N SER A 181 28.84 16.08 7.30
CA SER A 181 28.65 17.50 6.97
C SER A 181 29.60 17.91 5.84
N PRO A 182 29.16 18.68 4.82
CA PRO A 182 30.08 19.16 3.80
C PRO A 182 31.06 20.17 4.40
N ASP A 183 32.34 20.07 4.03
CA ASP A 183 33.42 20.91 4.57
C ASP A 183 33.73 22.13 3.69
N ALA A 184 33.18 22.20 2.46
CA ALA A 184 33.40 23.31 1.53
C ALA A 184 32.21 23.55 0.59
N ARG A 185 32.09 24.79 0.09
CA ARG A 185 31.12 25.18 -0.94
C ARG A 185 31.31 24.34 -2.21
N PHE A 186 30.21 23.88 -2.80
CA PHE A 186 30.19 23.10 -4.04
C PHE A 186 30.94 21.75 -4.00
N SER A 187 31.35 21.30 -2.81
CA SER A 187 32.03 20.01 -2.62
C SER A 187 31.06 18.83 -2.74
N HIS A 188 29.80 19.02 -2.35
CA HIS A 188 28.79 17.97 -2.29
C HIS A 188 27.46 18.47 -2.87
N VAL A 189 27.14 17.98 -4.06
CA VAL A 189 25.99 18.45 -4.83
C VAL A 189 24.97 17.31 -4.99
N HIS A 190 23.71 17.61 -4.70
CA HIS A 190 22.59 16.72 -4.98
C HIS A 190 22.02 17.04 -6.37
N LEU A 191 21.87 16.01 -7.19
CA LEU A 191 21.34 16.08 -8.54
C LEU A 191 20.03 15.28 -8.62
N ASP A 192 18.94 15.92 -9.04
CA ASP A 192 17.69 15.23 -9.38
C ASP A 192 17.15 15.70 -10.74
N VAL A 193 16.47 14.78 -11.43
CA VAL A 193 15.77 15.08 -12.69
C VAL A 193 14.28 14.95 -12.47
N LEU A 194 13.56 16.04 -12.66
CA LEU A 194 12.11 16.08 -12.73
C LEU A 194 11.69 15.87 -14.19
N GLY A 195 10.71 15.00 -14.44
CA GLY A 195 10.25 14.66 -15.79
C GLY A 195 8.74 14.73 -15.94
N HIS A 196 8.29 14.62 -17.18
CA HIS A 196 6.87 14.67 -17.59
C HIS A 196 6.18 15.98 -17.22
N LEU A 197 6.91 17.09 -17.33
CA LEU A 197 6.33 18.42 -17.21
C LEU A 197 5.61 18.80 -18.52
N PRO A 198 4.57 19.64 -18.46
CA PRO A 198 3.95 20.21 -19.65
C PRO A 198 5.03 20.84 -20.55
N PRO A 199 5.02 20.57 -21.87
CA PRO A 199 6.06 21.05 -22.76
C PRO A 199 6.07 22.58 -22.79
N SER A 200 7.24 23.16 -22.54
CA SER A 200 7.48 24.60 -22.66
C SER A 200 8.73 24.81 -23.50
N ASN A 201 8.57 25.45 -24.68
CA ASN A 201 9.67 25.69 -25.64
C ASN A 201 10.47 24.42 -26.01
N GLY A 202 9.82 23.26 -26.08
CA GLY A 202 10.46 21.98 -26.39
C GLY A 202 11.16 21.30 -25.21
N PHE A 203 11.09 21.86 -24.01
CA PHE A 203 11.60 21.27 -22.77
C PHE A 203 10.48 20.60 -22.00
N THR A 204 10.74 19.38 -21.52
CA THR A 204 9.76 18.52 -20.81
C THR A 204 10.29 18.01 -19.47
N HIS A 205 11.55 18.30 -19.18
CA HIS A 205 12.27 17.84 -18.00
C HIS A 205 13.01 19.01 -17.35
N LEU A 206 13.32 18.90 -16.07
CA LEU A 206 14.09 19.87 -15.30
C LEU A 206 15.20 19.15 -14.54
N LEU A 207 16.43 19.54 -14.78
CA LEU A 207 17.60 19.08 -14.05
C LEU A 207 17.90 20.04 -12.92
N THR A 208 17.89 19.54 -11.69
CA THR A 208 18.06 20.35 -10.49
C THR A 208 19.35 19.98 -9.78
N TYR A 209 20.07 20.99 -9.31
CA TYR A 209 21.27 20.86 -8.50
C TYR A 209 21.08 21.62 -7.21
N VAL A 210 21.42 21.00 -6.09
CA VAL A 210 21.44 21.66 -4.79
C VAL A 210 22.79 21.43 -4.13
N ASP A 211 23.54 22.51 -3.90
CA ASP A 211 24.75 22.45 -3.07
C ASP A 211 24.36 22.24 -1.61
N ARG A 212 24.92 21.21 -0.99
CA ARG A 212 24.58 20.87 0.39
C ARG A 212 25.13 21.87 1.41
N TYR A 213 26.25 22.53 1.10
CA TYR A 213 26.88 23.50 2.01
C TYR A 213 26.12 24.83 2.00
N THR A 214 26.00 25.46 0.83
CA THR A 214 25.37 26.79 0.70
C THR A 214 23.85 26.76 0.61
N ARG A 215 23.26 25.58 0.36
CA ARG A 215 21.84 25.43 -0.05
C ARG A 215 21.49 26.14 -1.35
N TRP A 216 22.49 26.52 -2.15
CA TRP A 216 22.28 27.09 -3.47
C TRP A 216 21.62 26.07 -4.39
N ALA A 217 20.49 26.46 -4.98
CA ALA A 217 19.70 25.61 -5.86
C ALA A 217 19.66 26.20 -7.28
N GLU A 218 19.89 25.36 -8.28
CA GLU A 218 19.80 25.72 -9.69
C GLU A 218 18.95 24.69 -10.44
N ALA A 219 18.16 25.17 -11.40
CA ALA A 219 17.26 24.36 -12.21
C ALA A 219 17.46 24.66 -13.69
N ILE A 220 17.67 23.62 -14.49
CA ILE A 220 18.04 23.71 -15.89
C ILE A 220 17.01 22.93 -16.73
N PRO A 221 16.33 23.57 -17.69
CA PRO A 221 15.36 22.88 -18.53
C PRO A 221 16.07 21.90 -19.47
N LEU A 222 15.50 20.70 -19.61
CA LEU A 222 15.99 19.62 -20.47
C LEU A 222 14.91 19.15 -21.47
N PRO A 223 15.30 18.86 -22.73
CA PRO A 223 14.38 18.30 -23.72
C PRO A 223 14.04 16.83 -23.45
N ASN A 224 14.99 16.08 -22.87
CA ASN A 224 14.85 14.66 -22.57
C ASN A 224 15.67 14.28 -21.31
N MET A 225 15.50 13.04 -20.83
CA MET A 225 16.24 12.49 -19.68
C MET A 225 17.43 11.63 -20.12
N GLU A 226 17.97 11.86 -21.31
CA GLU A 226 19.11 11.10 -21.82
C GLU A 226 20.39 11.50 -21.09
N ALA A 227 21.25 10.49 -20.85
CA ALA A 227 22.51 10.68 -20.15
C ALA A 227 23.39 11.76 -20.78
N GLU A 228 23.49 11.79 -22.11
CA GLU A 228 24.32 12.75 -22.83
C GLU A 228 23.82 14.20 -22.62
N THR A 229 22.51 14.42 -22.69
CA THR A 229 21.88 15.73 -22.46
C THR A 229 22.13 16.22 -21.04
N ILE A 230 21.99 15.33 -20.05
CA ILE A 230 22.24 15.63 -18.64
C ILE A 230 23.72 16.00 -18.42
N VAL A 231 24.65 15.23 -18.99
CA VAL A 231 26.10 15.49 -18.89
C VAL A 231 26.46 16.83 -19.53
N LYS A 232 25.95 17.11 -20.74
CA LYS A 232 26.17 18.40 -21.43
C LYS A 232 25.66 19.58 -20.61
N ALA A 233 24.45 19.47 -20.06
CA ALA A 233 23.88 20.49 -19.20
C ALA A 233 24.72 20.70 -17.93
N PHE A 234 25.17 19.62 -17.28
CA PHE A 234 26.01 19.70 -16.09
C PHE A 234 27.35 20.37 -16.35
N VAL A 235 28.06 19.97 -17.41
CA VAL A 235 29.36 20.55 -17.75
C VAL A 235 29.24 22.02 -18.12
N SER A 236 28.28 22.36 -18.99
CA SER A 236 28.14 23.73 -19.51
C SER A 236 27.60 24.74 -18.51
N ARG A 237 26.83 24.30 -17.51
CA ARG A 237 26.14 25.23 -16.60
C ARG A 237 26.67 25.17 -15.18
N TRP A 238 26.98 23.97 -14.68
CA TRP A 238 27.52 23.83 -13.33
C TRP A 238 29.04 23.92 -13.31
N ILE A 239 29.73 23.02 -14.03
CA ILE A 239 31.21 22.97 -13.99
C ILE A 239 31.83 24.25 -14.54
N ALA A 240 31.27 24.82 -15.60
CA ALA A 240 31.75 26.06 -16.20
C ALA A 240 31.65 27.27 -15.25
N VAL A 241 30.68 27.29 -14.33
CA VAL A 241 30.41 28.43 -13.44
C VAL A 241 31.01 28.23 -12.05
N PHE A 242 30.89 27.04 -11.48
CA PHE A 242 31.24 26.74 -10.09
C PHE A 242 32.48 25.84 -9.92
N GLY A 243 32.97 25.26 -11.03
CA GLY A 243 34.08 24.31 -11.01
C GLY A 243 33.65 22.86 -10.70
N ALA A 244 34.64 21.98 -10.60
CA ALA A 244 34.42 20.56 -10.35
C ALA A 244 34.11 20.28 -8.88
N ASN A 245 33.09 19.47 -8.62
CA ASN A 245 32.70 19.02 -7.29
C ASN A 245 33.44 17.73 -6.90
N SER A 246 33.62 17.52 -5.59
CA SER A 246 34.26 16.29 -5.08
C SER A 246 33.28 15.12 -4.99
N ASN A 247 32.03 15.40 -4.63
CA ASN A 247 30.96 14.41 -4.46
C ASN A 247 29.70 14.82 -5.22
N LEU A 248 29.15 13.87 -5.98
CA LEU A 248 27.85 14.02 -6.65
C LEU A 248 26.90 12.92 -6.17
N HIS A 249 25.76 13.34 -5.64
CA HIS A 249 24.71 12.44 -5.16
C HIS A 249 23.49 12.51 -6.07
N CYS A 250 22.99 11.36 -6.55
CA CYS A 250 21.82 11.31 -7.44
C CYS A 250 20.71 10.42 -6.86
N SER A 251 19.47 10.90 -6.89
CA SER A 251 18.32 10.29 -6.23
C SER A 251 17.53 9.24 -7.04
N ARG A 252 17.98 8.80 -8.23
CA ARG A 252 17.20 7.84 -9.05
C ARG A 252 18.05 6.72 -9.69
N PRO A 253 17.51 5.48 -9.85
CA PRO A 253 18.28 4.33 -10.35
C PRO A 253 18.13 3.99 -11.86
N SER A 254 17.05 4.35 -12.56
CA SER A 254 16.80 3.79 -13.91
C SER A 254 17.41 4.58 -15.08
N SER A 255 17.26 5.90 -15.12
CA SER A 255 17.72 6.74 -16.27
C SER A 255 19.01 7.50 -15.99
N THR A 256 19.29 7.75 -14.72
CA THR A 256 20.47 8.44 -14.20
C THR A 256 21.63 7.50 -13.92
N SER A 257 21.44 6.17 -13.93
CA SER A 257 22.52 5.20 -13.80
C SER A 257 23.41 5.14 -15.04
N SER A 258 22.84 5.34 -16.24
CA SER A 258 23.61 5.50 -17.48
C SER A 258 24.37 6.83 -17.49
N ALA A 259 23.77 7.92 -17.01
CA ALA A 259 24.43 9.22 -16.83
C ALA A 259 25.56 9.14 -15.80
N ALA A 260 25.32 8.54 -14.62
CA ALA A 260 26.32 8.31 -13.59
C ALA A 260 27.44 7.39 -14.08
N ARG A 261 27.14 6.38 -14.91
CA ARG A 261 28.13 5.52 -15.56
C ARG A 261 28.93 6.28 -16.62
N GLU A 262 28.31 7.20 -17.35
CA GLU A 262 28.99 8.06 -18.33
C GLU A 262 29.90 9.09 -17.64
N PHE A 263 29.46 9.68 -16.52
CA PHE A 263 30.30 10.50 -15.63
C PHE A 263 31.49 9.69 -15.07
N ARG A 264 31.31 8.39 -14.80
CA ARG A 264 32.38 7.49 -14.35
C ARG A 264 33.34 7.08 -15.47
N ARG A 265 32.85 6.96 -16.71
CA ARG A 265 33.65 6.58 -17.89
C ARG A 265 34.44 7.74 -18.50
N ARG A 266 33.93 8.97 -18.38
CA ARG A 266 34.60 10.17 -18.85
C ARG A 266 35.08 10.97 -17.64
N PRO A 267 36.29 10.70 -17.10
CA PRO A 267 36.91 11.67 -16.22
C PRO A 267 36.91 13.01 -16.97
N ILE A 268 36.56 14.10 -16.28
CA ILE A 268 36.45 15.48 -16.83
C ILE A 268 37.68 15.89 -17.68
N ILE A 269 38.77 15.15 -17.54
CA ILE A 269 40.07 15.27 -18.21
C ILE A 269 40.09 14.75 -19.67
N GLN A 270 39.08 14.01 -20.14
CA GLN A 270 39.05 13.46 -21.53
C GLN A 270 37.91 13.99 -22.41
N LEU A 271 37.38 15.19 -22.14
CA LEU A 271 36.63 15.91 -23.18
C LEU A 271 37.64 16.45 -24.22
N PRO A 272 37.48 16.19 -25.53
CA PRO A 272 38.43 16.62 -26.54
C PRO A 272 38.66 18.14 -26.45
N LYS A 273 39.91 18.59 -26.61
CA LYS A 273 40.29 20.02 -26.69
C LYS A 273 39.41 20.85 -27.63
N ALA A 274 38.73 20.21 -28.60
CA ALA A 274 37.74 20.83 -29.48
C ALA A 274 36.55 21.48 -28.74
N TRP A 275 36.21 21.06 -27.52
CA TRP A 275 35.10 21.59 -26.74
C TRP A 275 35.47 22.82 -25.90
N TRP A 276 36.76 23.02 -25.63
CA TRP A 276 37.27 24.18 -24.89
C TRP A 276 37.38 25.44 -25.75
N ASN A 277 37.50 25.29 -27.07
CA ASN A 277 37.71 26.42 -27.98
C ASN A 277 36.41 27.11 -28.44
N ALA A 278 35.23 26.58 -28.11
CA ALA A 278 33.95 27.15 -28.52
C ALA A 278 33.37 28.20 -27.55
N SER A 279 34.03 28.46 -26.41
CA SER A 279 33.55 29.41 -25.38
C SER A 279 34.52 30.55 -25.07
N ASN A 280 35.67 30.63 -25.74
CA ASN A 280 36.62 31.72 -25.55
C ASN A 280 36.40 32.82 -26.59
N ASP A 281 35.32 33.56 -26.41
CA ASP A 281 35.26 34.95 -26.84
C ASP A 281 34.60 35.78 -25.73
N ASN A 282 35.35 35.92 -24.62
CA ASN A 282 35.39 37.17 -23.88
C ASN A 282 36.47 37.13 -22.80
N SER A 283 37.24 38.20 -22.79
CA SER A 283 38.41 38.45 -21.96
C SER A 283 38.16 38.34 -20.44
N LYS A 284 39.20 37.84 -19.74
CA LYS A 284 39.55 37.99 -18.31
C LYS A 284 39.21 36.80 -17.37
N LEU A 285 40.22 35.99 -17.07
CA LEU A 285 40.88 35.79 -15.75
C LEU A 285 41.78 34.53 -15.80
N PRO A 286 42.98 34.51 -15.19
CA PRO A 286 43.86 33.34 -15.23
C PRO A 286 43.42 32.33 -14.15
N CYS A 287 42.88 31.18 -14.56
CA CYS A 287 42.64 30.07 -13.65
C CYS A 287 43.95 29.28 -13.41
N VAL A 288 44.42 29.28 -12.16
CA VAL A 288 45.55 28.47 -11.69
C VAL A 288 45.16 26.98 -11.72
N PRO A 289 46.00 26.07 -12.23
CA PRO A 289 45.66 24.65 -12.32
C PRO A 289 45.81 23.99 -10.95
N HIS A 290 44.69 23.71 -10.27
CA HIS A 290 44.70 22.80 -9.13
C HIS A 290 44.63 21.33 -9.59
N ARG A 291 45.48 20.52 -8.97
CA ARG A 291 45.70 19.08 -9.23
C ARG A 291 44.39 18.29 -9.12
N ALA A 292 44.12 17.47 -10.14
CA ALA A 292 42.90 16.67 -10.27
C ALA A 292 42.69 15.68 -9.11
N GLN A 293 41.47 15.62 -8.58
CA GLN A 293 40.99 14.53 -7.74
C GLN A 293 39.76 13.85 -8.38
N PRO A 294 39.61 12.53 -8.25
CA PRO A 294 38.48 11.79 -8.81
C PRO A 294 37.17 12.17 -8.11
N ILE A 295 36.09 12.34 -8.89
CA ILE A 295 34.74 12.61 -8.36
C ILE A 295 34.15 11.31 -7.82
N SER A 296 33.80 11.27 -6.54
CA SER A 296 33.06 10.16 -5.95
C SER A 296 31.56 10.30 -6.25
N LEU A 297 31.00 9.28 -6.90
CA LEU A 297 29.57 9.18 -7.23
C LEU A 297 28.91 8.17 -6.30
N THR A 298 28.03 8.64 -5.42
CA THR A 298 27.23 7.78 -4.55
C THR A 298 25.81 7.68 -5.07
N THR A 299 25.39 6.47 -5.44
CA THR A 299 24.00 6.12 -5.76
C THR A 299 23.37 5.47 -4.53
N CYS A 300 22.16 5.87 -4.15
CA CYS A 300 21.41 5.13 -3.13
C CYS A 300 21.12 3.70 -3.61
N PRO A 301 21.14 2.69 -2.70
CA PRO A 301 20.64 1.34 -2.98
C PRO A 301 19.15 1.32 -3.26
#